data_AF-A0A520Z6A9-F1
#
_entry.id   AF-A0A520Z6A9-F1
#
_cell.length_a   1.000
_cell.length_b   1.000
_cell.length_c   1.000
_cell.angle_alpha   90.00
_cell.angle_beta   90.00
_cell.angle_gamma   90.00
#
_symmetry.space_group_name_H-M   'P 1'
#
loop_
_entity.id
_entity.type
_entity.pdbx_description
1 polymer ?
#
loop_
_entity_poly.entity_id
_entity_poly.type
_entity_poly.pdbx_seq_one_letter_code
_entity_poly.pdbx_strand_id
1 'polypeptide(L)'
;MSKNVIVIGGGIIGLCSAYYLNKEGHQVTVIDKSNMDGGASYVNAGYLSPSHIIPLSAPGVMKQGLKWMFDKSSPLYIKPRLDPDFLKWSSAFNKSCTDKHVKKAAPIIRDISVLSQGLYDEIKQGDDFTYHYDKKGLFMLCQTEHMLEEEMKMAEMAQELGLEAWEVSPTQIKELEPNVEINAIGAVYFKCDHHSTPQEFMQEMKAHLKKVGVNFCLNEAVEDISLANRKISDIKTNKQHHTA
;
A
#
# COMPACT_ATOMS: atom_id res chain seq x y z
N MET A 1 -10.75 -16.05 -24.06
CA MET A 1 -10.00 -17.33 -24.10
C MET A 1 -9.37 -17.52 -22.74
N SER A 2 -9.56 -18.69 -22.11
CA SER A 2 -8.88 -19.02 -20.85
C SER A 2 -7.37 -19.17 -21.11
N LYS A 3 -6.54 -18.70 -20.18
CA LYS A 3 -5.07 -18.78 -20.22
C LYS A 3 -4.59 -19.43 -18.94
N ASN A 4 -3.42 -20.05 -19.01
CA ASN A 4 -2.65 -20.45 -17.84
C ASN A 4 -1.78 -19.28 -17.42
N VAL A 5 -1.89 -18.84 -16.17
CA VAL A 5 -1.17 -17.67 -15.64
C VAL A 5 -0.42 -18.07 -14.39
N ILE A 6 0.88 -17.76 -14.35
CA ILE A 6 1.72 -17.96 -13.19
C ILE A 6 1.92 -16.61 -12.49
N VAL A 7 1.55 -16.55 -11.21
CA VAL A 7 1.78 -15.39 -10.34
C VAL A 7 2.92 -15.71 -9.39
N ILE A 8 3.99 -14.92 -9.46
CA ILE A 8 5.17 -15.09 -8.60
C ILE A 8 5.04 -14.17 -7.38
N GLY A 9 4.84 -14.76 -6.21
CA GLY A 9 4.63 -14.09 -4.93
C GLY A 9 3.18 -14.17 -4.46
N GLY A 10 2.99 -14.71 -3.26
CA GLY A 10 1.71 -14.88 -2.55
C GLY A 10 1.42 -13.80 -1.52
N GLY A 11 1.99 -12.60 -1.70
CA GLY A 11 1.58 -11.40 -0.96
C GLY A 11 0.26 -10.83 -1.47
N ILE A 12 -0.21 -9.73 -0.87
CA ILE A 12 -1.52 -9.13 -1.17
C ILE A 12 -1.70 -8.80 -2.65
N ILE A 13 -0.67 -8.27 -3.30
CA ILE A 13 -0.69 -7.96 -4.74
C ILE A 13 -0.87 -9.23 -5.57
N GLY A 14 -0.15 -10.30 -5.24
CA GLY A 14 -0.22 -11.56 -5.97
C GLY A 14 -1.56 -12.26 -5.77
N LEU A 15 -2.07 -12.28 -4.53
CA LEU A 15 -3.38 -12.88 -4.23
C LEU A 15 -4.53 -12.11 -4.88
N CYS A 16 -4.55 -10.78 -4.83
CA CYS A 16 -5.56 -9.99 -5.53
C CYS A 16 -5.46 -10.15 -7.05
N SER A 17 -4.24 -10.25 -7.60
CA SER A 17 -4.04 -10.55 -9.02
C SER A 17 -4.62 -11.91 -9.37
N ALA A 18 -4.33 -12.95 -8.58
CA ALA A 18 -4.87 -14.29 -8.77
C ALA A 18 -6.40 -14.33 -8.67
N TYR A 19 -6.98 -13.57 -7.74
CA TYR A 19 -8.43 -13.43 -7.58
C TYR A 19 -9.10 -12.88 -8.83
N TYR A 20 -8.67 -11.73 -9.34
CA TYR A 20 -9.28 -11.14 -10.52
C TYR A 20 -9.01 -11.95 -11.80
N LEU A 21 -7.81 -12.53 -11.96
CA LEU A 21 -7.51 -13.43 -13.09
C LEU A 21 -8.40 -14.69 -13.07
N ASN A 22 -8.61 -15.29 -11.90
CA ASN A 22 -9.49 -16.44 -11.75
C ASN A 22 -10.95 -16.06 -12.02
N LYS A 23 -11.41 -14.89 -11.53
CA LYS A 23 -12.75 -14.35 -11.79
C LYS A 23 -13.00 -14.10 -13.29
N GLU A 24 -11.97 -13.76 -14.05
CA GLU A 24 -12.00 -13.66 -15.52
C GLU A 24 -11.94 -15.02 -16.25
N GLY A 25 -11.88 -16.13 -15.52
CA GLY A 25 -11.89 -17.50 -16.06
C GLY A 25 -10.52 -18.02 -16.48
N HIS A 26 -9.43 -17.44 -15.98
CA HIS A 26 -8.07 -17.95 -16.18
C HIS A 26 -7.70 -19.05 -15.17
N GLN A 27 -6.86 -19.98 -15.59
CA GLN A 27 -6.24 -20.96 -14.70
C GLN A 27 -5.00 -20.33 -14.07
N VAL A 28 -4.97 -20.22 -12.75
CA VAL A 28 -3.91 -19.49 -12.05
C VAL A 28 -3.12 -20.43 -11.15
N THR A 29 -1.80 -20.30 -11.20
CA THR A 29 -0.87 -20.92 -10.25
C THR A 29 -0.10 -19.81 -9.54
N VAL A 30 -0.16 -19.78 -8.21
CA VAL A 30 0.62 -18.87 -7.37
C VAL A 30 1.85 -19.61 -6.84
N ILE A 31 3.04 -19.10 -7.13
CA ILE A 31 4.32 -19.64 -6.66
C ILE A 31 4.88 -18.70 -5.59
N ASP A 32 5.15 -19.21 -4.38
CA ASP A 32 5.76 -18.45 -3.31
C ASP A 32 6.88 -19.25 -2.62
N LYS A 33 7.98 -18.56 -2.33
CA LYS A 33 9.16 -19.14 -1.66
C LYS A 33 8.91 -19.51 -0.19
N SER A 34 7.79 -19.09 0.38
CA SER A 34 7.41 -19.30 1.79
C SER A 34 6.09 -20.09 1.90
N ASN A 35 5.59 -20.23 3.13
CA ASN A 35 4.27 -20.77 3.42
C ASN A 35 3.12 -19.76 3.25
N MET A 36 3.46 -18.50 2.93
CA MET A 36 2.51 -17.38 2.92
C MET A 36 1.74 -17.30 4.24
N ASP A 37 2.49 -17.16 5.34
CA ASP A 37 2.01 -16.98 6.70
C ASP A 37 2.71 -15.79 7.40
N GLY A 38 3.49 -15.02 6.64
CA GLY A 38 4.24 -13.87 7.13
C GLY A 38 4.66 -12.91 6.01
N GLY A 39 5.49 -11.93 6.36
CA GLY A 39 5.95 -10.87 5.46
C GLY A 39 5.03 -9.64 5.48
N ALA A 40 5.40 -8.61 4.70
CA ALA A 40 4.80 -7.27 4.78
C ALA A 40 3.26 -7.28 4.62
N SER A 41 2.71 -8.15 3.78
CA SER A 41 1.25 -8.23 3.58
C SER A 41 0.49 -8.79 4.79
N TYR A 42 1.13 -9.57 5.66
CA TYR A 42 0.48 -10.17 6.84
C TYR A 42 0.55 -9.28 8.08
N VAL A 43 1.61 -8.48 8.21
CA VAL A 43 1.94 -7.75 9.46
C VAL A 43 1.91 -6.22 9.31
N ASN A 44 1.44 -5.69 8.18
CA ASN A 44 1.27 -4.25 8.04
C ASN A 44 0.13 -3.74 8.96
N ALA A 45 0.00 -2.42 9.07
CA ALA A 45 -1.01 -1.78 9.92
C ALA A 45 -2.46 -1.91 9.39
N GLY A 46 -2.65 -2.42 8.17
CA GLY A 46 -3.96 -2.61 7.56
C GLY A 46 -4.68 -1.32 7.20
N TYR A 47 -3.92 -0.27 6.94
CA TYR A 47 -4.45 1.05 6.67
C TYR A 47 -4.60 1.30 5.16
N LEU A 48 -5.78 1.76 4.75
CA LEU A 48 -6.11 2.14 3.38
C LEU A 48 -6.36 3.65 3.34
N SER A 49 -5.43 4.36 2.72
CA SER A 49 -5.26 5.80 2.96
C SER A 49 -5.37 6.68 1.70
N PRO A 50 -6.56 6.90 1.13
CA PRO A 50 -6.77 7.90 0.10
C PRO A 50 -6.29 9.31 0.49
N SER A 51 -6.26 9.65 1.78
CA SER A 51 -5.75 10.93 2.28
C SER A 51 -4.26 11.17 1.98
N HIS A 52 -3.45 10.11 1.84
CA HIS A 52 -2.00 10.20 1.67
C HIS A 52 -1.62 10.40 0.18
N ILE A 53 -2.08 11.52 -0.37
CA ILE A 53 -1.95 11.88 -1.79
C ILE A 53 -0.59 12.46 -2.19
N ILE A 54 0.25 12.83 -1.21
CA ILE A 54 1.56 13.42 -1.49
C ILE A 54 2.57 12.31 -1.81
N PRO A 55 3.23 12.36 -2.98
CA PRO A 55 4.25 11.37 -3.32
C PRO A 55 5.49 11.54 -2.44
N LEU A 56 6.28 10.46 -2.31
CA LEU A 56 7.57 10.49 -1.63
C LEU A 56 8.53 11.58 -2.19
N SER A 57 8.41 11.90 -3.48
CA SER A 57 9.13 12.96 -4.18
C SER A 57 8.47 14.34 -3.99
N ALA A 58 8.17 14.71 -2.74
CA ALA A 58 7.67 16.04 -2.40
C ALA A 58 8.81 17.05 -2.16
N PRO A 59 8.58 18.35 -2.37
CA PRO A 59 9.53 19.39 -2.00
C PRO A 59 9.99 19.28 -0.55
N GLY A 60 11.27 19.56 -0.28
CA GLY A 60 11.84 19.52 1.06
C GLY A 60 12.26 18.12 1.55
N VAL A 61 11.77 17.03 0.96
CA VAL A 61 12.14 15.65 1.35
C VAL A 61 13.66 15.42 1.26
N MET A 62 14.34 15.98 0.27
CA MET A 62 15.80 15.86 0.17
C MET A 62 16.53 16.60 1.30
N LYS A 63 16.05 17.79 1.70
CA LYS A 63 16.63 18.53 2.84
C LYS A 63 16.44 17.74 4.13
N GLN A 64 15.26 17.15 4.31
CA GLN A 64 14.95 16.28 5.44
C GLN A 64 15.81 15.00 5.43
N GLY A 65 15.95 14.36 4.28
CA GLY A 65 16.81 13.19 4.09
C GLY A 65 18.27 13.47 4.42
N LEU A 66 18.79 14.64 4.00
CA LEU A 66 20.13 15.10 4.38
C LEU A 66 20.27 15.27 5.90
N LYS A 67 19.28 15.87 6.58
CA LYS A 67 19.26 15.99 8.05
C LYS A 67 19.26 14.61 8.72
N TRP A 68 18.45 13.70 8.22
CA TRP A 68 18.33 12.32 8.70
C TRP A 68 19.59 11.47 8.51
N MET A 69 20.43 11.75 7.50
CA MET A 69 21.72 11.04 7.36
C MET A 69 22.65 11.24 8.56
N PHE A 70 22.50 12.34 9.31
CA PHE A 70 23.31 12.65 10.47
C PHE A 70 22.67 12.20 11.79
N ASP A 71 21.48 11.61 11.73
CA ASP A 71 20.74 11.13 12.90
C ASP A 71 20.57 9.61 12.84
N LYS A 72 21.26 8.89 13.73
CA LYS A 72 21.17 7.42 13.82
C LYS A 72 19.81 6.94 14.34
N SER A 73 19.04 7.83 14.97
CA SER A 73 17.67 7.56 15.42
C SER A 73 16.61 7.94 14.37
N SER A 74 17.03 8.39 13.19
CA SER A 74 16.13 8.70 12.08
C SER A 74 15.25 7.50 11.70
N PRO A 75 13.95 7.71 11.43
CA PRO A 75 13.06 6.65 10.93
C PRO A 75 13.51 6.11 9.55
N LEU A 76 14.29 6.89 8.79
CA LEU A 76 14.90 6.48 7.53
C LEU A 76 16.37 6.86 7.53
N TYR A 77 17.25 5.87 7.73
CA TYR A 77 18.69 6.07 7.66
C TYR A 77 19.24 5.79 6.26
N ILE A 78 19.74 6.85 5.61
CA ILE A 78 20.45 6.74 4.33
C ILE A 78 21.95 6.79 4.62
N LYS A 79 22.67 5.68 4.42
CA LYS A 79 24.12 5.63 4.61
C LYS A 79 24.82 6.55 3.59
N PRO A 80 25.58 7.57 4.02
CA PRO A 80 26.35 8.42 3.11
C PRO A 80 27.37 7.59 2.32
N ARG A 81 27.37 7.72 1.00
CA ARG A 81 28.26 6.99 0.08
C ARG A 81 28.67 7.90 -1.09
N LEU A 82 29.96 7.89 -1.42
CA LEU A 82 30.51 8.56 -2.61
C LEU A 82 30.48 7.59 -3.80
N ASP A 83 29.27 7.22 -4.20
CA ASP A 83 29.02 6.32 -5.32
C ASP A 83 28.41 7.13 -6.49
N PRO A 84 29.01 7.10 -7.71
CA PRO A 84 28.50 7.85 -8.86
C PRO A 84 27.04 7.54 -9.21
N ASP A 85 26.62 6.28 -9.10
CA ASP A 85 25.25 5.87 -9.43
C ASP A 85 24.26 6.41 -8.39
N PHE A 86 24.61 6.29 -7.10
CA PHE A 86 23.85 6.90 -6.02
C PHE A 86 23.73 8.43 -6.15
N LEU A 87 24.81 9.13 -6.50
CA LEU A 87 24.80 10.58 -6.69
C LEU A 87 23.94 11.00 -7.89
N LYS A 88 24.04 10.26 -9.00
CA LYS A 88 23.20 10.47 -10.19
C LYS A 88 21.72 10.26 -9.86
N TRP A 89 21.39 9.19 -9.14
CA TRP A 89 20.02 8.92 -8.68
C TRP A 89 19.54 10.02 -7.73
N SER A 90 20.35 10.42 -6.75
CA SER A 90 20.01 11.47 -5.78
C SER A 90 19.72 12.80 -6.48
N SER A 91 20.51 13.15 -7.50
CA SER A 91 20.27 14.34 -8.33
C SER A 91 18.95 14.23 -9.11
N ALA A 92 18.66 13.08 -9.72
CA ALA A 92 17.43 12.85 -10.46
C ALA A 92 16.18 12.87 -9.54
N PHE A 93 16.29 12.28 -8.36
CA PHE A 93 15.25 12.29 -7.33
C PHE A 93 14.99 13.72 -6.85
N ASN A 94 16.04 14.50 -6.53
CA ASN A 94 15.89 15.91 -6.14
C ASN A 94 15.22 16.76 -7.22
N LYS A 95 15.55 16.55 -8.50
CA LYS A 95 14.88 17.23 -9.63
C LYS A 95 13.40 16.89 -9.75
N SER A 96 12.97 15.75 -9.20
CA SER A 96 11.57 15.32 -9.18
C SER A 96 10.80 15.90 -7.98
N CYS A 97 11.50 16.37 -6.94
CA CYS A 97 10.92 16.94 -5.71
C CYS A 97 10.41 18.37 -5.92
N THR A 98 9.30 18.52 -6.65
CA THR A 98 8.70 19.83 -7.02
C THR A 98 7.20 19.86 -6.78
N ASP A 99 6.64 21.04 -6.49
CA ASP A 99 5.18 21.22 -6.33
C ASP A 99 4.42 20.80 -7.59
N LYS A 100 5.00 21.05 -8.77
CA LYS A 100 4.44 20.62 -10.05
C LYS A 100 4.32 19.09 -10.12
N HIS A 101 5.29 18.36 -9.59
CA HIS A 101 5.24 16.90 -9.56
C HIS A 101 4.17 16.42 -8.57
N VAL A 102 4.08 17.02 -7.38
CA VAL A 102 3.03 16.72 -6.40
C VAL A 102 1.64 16.95 -7.00
N LYS A 103 1.38 18.12 -7.58
CA LYS A 103 0.08 18.44 -8.23
C LYS A 103 -0.28 17.47 -9.35
N LYS A 104 0.71 16.93 -10.08
CA LYS A 104 0.48 15.93 -11.12
C LYS A 104 0.20 14.54 -10.55
N ALA A 105 0.90 14.15 -9.48
CA ALA A 105 0.83 12.80 -8.92
C ALA A 105 -0.38 12.62 -7.99
N ALA A 106 -0.74 13.63 -7.21
CA ALA A 106 -1.79 13.55 -6.20
C ALA A 106 -3.15 13.02 -6.71
N PRO A 107 -3.72 13.51 -7.83
CA PRO A 107 -4.97 12.94 -8.33
C PRO A 107 -4.83 11.46 -8.73
N ILE A 108 -3.67 11.04 -9.26
CA ILE A 108 -3.43 9.65 -9.66
C ILE A 108 -3.32 8.75 -8.42
N ILE A 109 -2.62 9.21 -7.39
CA ILE A 109 -2.50 8.50 -6.10
C ILE A 109 -3.87 8.40 -5.44
N ARG A 110 -4.67 9.47 -5.47
CA ARG A 110 -6.05 9.46 -4.99
C ARG A 110 -6.88 8.42 -5.74
N ASP A 111 -6.85 8.45 -7.07
CA ASP A 111 -7.68 7.59 -7.93
C ASP A 111 -7.38 6.11 -7.68
N ILE A 112 -6.09 5.72 -7.60
CA ILE A 112 -5.72 4.32 -7.34
C ILE A 112 -6.10 3.87 -5.93
N SER A 113 -5.99 4.74 -4.92
CA SER A 113 -6.36 4.42 -3.53
C SER A 113 -7.87 4.28 -3.36
N VAL A 114 -8.65 5.18 -3.95
CA VAL A 114 -10.13 5.10 -3.94
C VAL A 114 -10.62 3.88 -4.71
N LEU A 115 -10.02 3.60 -5.88
CA LEU A 115 -10.29 2.36 -6.61
C LEU A 115 -10.02 1.14 -5.73
N SER A 116 -8.88 1.09 -5.05
CA SER A 116 -8.53 -0.01 -4.17
C SER A 116 -9.57 -0.22 -3.05
N GLN A 117 -10.04 0.85 -2.40
CA GLN A 117 -11.11 0.74 -1.40
C GLN A 117 -12.41 0.18 -1.99
N GLY A 118 -12.80 0.60 -3.19
CA GLY A 118 -13.96 0.06 -3.90
C GLY A 118 -13.81 -1.43 -4.21
N LEU A 119 -12.60 -1.89 -4.56
CA LEU A 119 -12.31 -3.31 -4.76
C LEU A 119 -12.38 -4.10 -3.44
N TYR A 120 -11.98 -3.51 -2.31
CA TYR A 120 -12.20 -4.13 -1.00
C TYR A 120 -13.68 -4.28 -0.68
N ASP A 121 -14.51 -3.27 -1.00
CA ASP A 121 -15.97 -3.39 -0.86
C ASP A 121 -16.54 -4.52 -1.73
N GLU A 122 -16.11 -4.59 -2.99
CA GLU A 122 -16.53 -5.64 -3.92
C GLU A 122 -16.17 -7.04 -3.39
N ILE A 123 -14.93 -7.24 -2.92
CA ILE A 123 -14.49 -8.52 -2.36
C ILE A 123 -15.31 -8.86 -1.12
N LYS A 124 -15.54 -7.90 -0.23
CA LYS A 124 -16.29 -8.11 1.02
C LYS A 124 -17.75 -8.49 0.81
N GLN A 125 -18.33 -8.18 -0.35
CA GLN A 125 -19.69 -8.58 -0.72
C GLN A 125 -19.79 -10.07 -1.13
N GLY A 126 -18.67 -10.74 -1.37
CA GLY A 126 -18.67 -12.18 -1.66
C GLY A 126 -18.96 -13.03 -0.42
N ASP A 127 -19.69 -14.14 -0.59
CA ASP A 127 -20.15 -15.01 0.49
C ASP A 127 -19.01 -15.63 1.34
N ASP A 128 -17.80 -15.69 0.81
CA ASP A 128 -16.62 -16.29 1.45
C ASP A 128 -15.81 -15.32 2.32
N PHE A 129 -16.19 -14.04 2.39
CA PHE A 129 -15.38 -12.99 2.99
C PHE A 129 -16.02 -12.34 4.22
N THR A 130 -15.39 -12.53 5.37
CA THR A 130 -15.80 -12.01 6.68
C THR A 130 -14.75 -11.12 7.36
N TYR A 131 -13.60 -10.88 6.71
CA TYR A 131 -12.49 -10.12 7.26
C TYR A 131 -12.90 -8.73 7.78
N HIS A 132 -12.25 -8.28 8.85
CA HIS A 132 -12.42 -6.94 9.39
C HIS A 132 -12.12 -5.87 8.32
N TYR A 133 -13.08 -4.99 8.07
CA TYR A 133 -12.94 -3.84 7.18
C TYR A 133 -13.84 -2.70 7.64
N ASP A 134 -13.24 -1.71 8.28
CA ASP A 134 -13.91 -0.60 8.92
C ASP A 134 -13.62 0.73 8.21
N LYS A 135 -14.68 1.51 8.00
CA LYS A 135 -14.62 2.83 7.35
C LYS A 135 -14.75 3.95 8.37
N LYS A 136 -13.87 3.94 9.36
CA LYS A 136 -13.90 4.86 10.51
C LYS A 136 -13.10 6.15 10.32
N GLY A 137 -12.34 6.28 9.23
CA GLY A 137 -11.46 7.43 9.01
C GLY A 137 -10.21 7.43 9.89
N LEU A 138 -9.35 8.43 9.73
CA LEU A 138 -8.15 8.66 10.51
C LEU A 138 -8.17 10.04 11.18
N PHE A 139 -7.78 10.12 12.45
CA PHE A 139 -7.39 11.40 13.06
C PHE A 139 -5.87 11.61 12.96
N MET A 140 -5.48 12.74 12.38
CA MET A 140 -4.13 13.30 12.48
C MET A 140 -4.07 14.27 13.67
N LEU A 141 -3.77 13.71 14.85
CA LEU A 141 -3.75 14.43 16.12
C LEU A 141 -2.56 15.41 16.19
N CYS A 142 -2.84 16.68 16.49
CA CYS A 142 -1.85 17.75 16.52
C CYS A 142 -1.67 18.29 17.95
N GLN A 143 -0.41 18.39 18.41
CA GLN A 143 -0.09 18.94 19.75
C GLN A 143 0.37 20.41 19.73
N THR A 144 0.59 20.98 18.54
CA THR A 144 1.04 22.35 18.36
C THR A 144 0.28 22.98 17.21
N GLU A 145 0.12 24.31 17.28
CA GLU A 145 -0.59 25.08 16.24
C GLU A 145 0.08 24.91 14.89
N HIS A 146 1.42 24.89 14.87
CA HIS A 146 2.18 24.69 13.64
C HIS A 146 1.87 23.35 12.96
N MET A 147 1.75 22.24 13.72
CA MET A 147 1.38 20.95 13.13
C MET A 147 -0.06 20.97 12.62
N LEU A 148 -0.97 21.60 13.37
CA LEU A 148 -2.36 21.72 12.95
C LEU A 148 -2.49 22.51 11.65
N GLU A 149 -1.79 23.63 11.52
CA GLU A 149 -1.73 24.43 10.29
C GLU A 149 -1.16 23.64 9.10
N GLU A 150 -0.17 22.77 9.30
CA GLU A 150 0.38 21.91 8.25
C GLU A 150 -0.61 20.82 7.84
N GLU A 151 -1.25 20.15 8.79
CA GLU A 151 -2.27 19.13 8.52
C GLU A 151 -3.52 19.73 7.87
N MET A 152 -3.92 20.95 8.23
CA MET A 152 -5.05 21.63 7.57
C MET A 152 -4.79 21.86 6.08
N LYS A 153 -3.56 22.19 5.68
CA LYS A 153 -3.19 22.28 4.25
C LYS A 153 -3.31 20.93 3.54
N MET A 154 -3.03 19.84 4.23
CA MET A 154 -3.26 18.48 3.71
C MET A 154 -4.75 18.22 3.54
N ALA A 155 -5.57 18.63 4.51
CA ALA A 155 -7.03 18.53 4.44
C ALA A 155 -7.59 19.31 3.25
N GLU A 156 -7.16 20.56 3.07
CA GLU A 156 -7.56 21.41 1.93
C GLU A 156 -7.22 20.74 0.60
N MET A 157 -5.99 20.22 0.45
CA MET A 157 -5.58 19.51 -0.77
C MET A 157 -6.41 18.24 -1.01
N ALA A 158 -6.76 17.50 0.05
CA ALA A 158 -7.63 16.34 -0.04
C ALA A 158 -9.05 16.73 -0.48
N GLN A 159 -9.61 17.81 0.08
CA GLN A 159 -10.91 18.36 -0.30
C GLN A 159 -10.95 18.83 -1.76
N GLU A 160 -9.90 19.50 -2.24
CA GLU A 160 -9.76 19.88 -3.66
C GLU A 160 -9.80 18.67 -4.60
N LEU A 161 -9.33 17.51 -4.12
CA LEU A 161 -9.42 16.23 -4.82
C LEU A 161 -10.70 15.44 -4.48
N GLY A 162 -11.69 16.07 -3.84
CA GLY A 162 -13.00 15.47 -3.55
C GLY A 162 -12.97 14.41 -2.45
N LEU A 163 -11.97 14.43 -1.57
CA LEU A 163 -11.93 13.56 -0.39
C LEU A 163 -12.54 14.27 0.83
N GLU A 164 -13.20 13.48 1.68
CA GLU A 164 -13.79 13.96 2.94
C GLU A 164 -12.71 14.09 4.02
N ALA A 165 -12.27 15.33 4.27
CA ALA A 165 -11.35 15.68 5.34
C ALA A 165 -11.74 17.03 5.97
N TRP A 166 -11.60 17.21 7.28
CA TRP A 166 -11.83 18.51 7.95
C TRP A 166 -11.13 18.60 9.30
N GLU A 167 -10.91 19.82 9.77
CA GLU A 167 -10.42 20.09 11.13
C GLU A 167 -11.46 19.68 12.19
N VAL A 168 -10.99 19.07 13.28
CA VAL A 168 -11.78 18.74 14.45
C VAL A 168 -11.14 19.33 15.72
N SER A 169 -11.98 19.98 16.52
CA SER A 169 -11.60 20.52 17.82
C SER A 169 -11.43 19.43 18.88
N PRO A 170 -10.72 19.69 19.99
CA PRO A 170 -10.61 18.76 21.12
C PRO A 170 -11.96 18.28 21.66
N THR A 171 -12.97 19.14 21.68
CA THR A 171 -14.32 18.78 22.12
C THR A 171 -14.94 17.74 21.18
N GLN A 172 -14.83 17.94 19.86
CA GLN A 172 -15.33 16.99 18.86
C GLN A 172 -14.56 15.66 18.91
N ILE A 173 -13.25 15.70 19.13
CA ILE A 173 -12.44 14.49 19.35
C ILE A 173 -12.97 13.71 20.54
N LYS A 174 -13.30 14.39 21.66
CA LYS A 174 -13.86 13.73 22.86
C LYS A 174 -15.26 13.17 22.64
N GLU A 175 -16.08 13.81 21.81
CA GLU A 175 -17.39 13.29 21.41
C GLU A 175 -17.27 12.02 20.55
N LEU A 176 -16.30 11.99 19.64
CA LEU A 176 -16.06 10.86 18.75
C LEU A 176 -15.34 9.69 19.44
N GLU A 177 -14.42 9.99 20.37
CA GLU A 177 -13.63 9.02 21.14
C GLU A 177 -13.80 9.22 22.66
N PRO A 178 -15.00 8.97 23.22
CA PRO A 178 -15.33 9.32 24.61
C PRO A 178 -14.51 8.55 25.65
N ASN A 179 -14.04 7.36 25.30
CA ASN A 179 -13.34 6.45 26.21
C ASN A 179 -11.81 6.60 26.16
N VAL A 180 -11.29 7.51 25.35
CA VAL A 180 -9.85 7.73 25.19
C VAL A 180 -9.50 9.11 25.75
N GLU A 181 -8.35 9.19 26.44
CA GLU A 181 -7.74 10.46 26.80
C GLU A 181 -6.73 10.82 25.69
N ILE A 182 -6.98 11.92 25.01
CA ILE A 182 -6.20 12.35 23.85
C ILE A 182 -5.52 13.68 24.17
N ASN A 183 -4.18 13.66 24.18
CA ASN A 183 -3.37 14.87 24.32
C ASN A 183 -3.14 15.51 22.94
N ALA A 184 -4.08 16.32 22.48
CA ALA A 184 -4.02 17.08 21.24
C ALA A 184 -4.74 18.43 21.41
N ILE A 185 -4.22 19.48 20.76
CA ILE A 185 -4.87 20.80 20.70
C ILE A 185 -5.94 20.88 19.61
N GLY A 186 -5.95 19.90 18.71
CA GLY A 186 -6.87 19.74 17.58
C GLY A 186 -6.41 18.59 16.69
N ALA A 187 -7.15 18.28 15.64
CA ALA A 187 -6.74 17.29 14.65
C ALA A 187 -7.36 17.57 13.28
N VAL A 188 -6.86 16.91 12.25
CA VAL A 188 -7.59 16.73 11.00
C VAL A 188 -8.19 15.33 10.98
N TYR A 189 -9.47 15.25 10.67
CA TYR A 189 -10.18 13.99 10.46
C TYR A 189 -10.29 13.67 8.97
N PHE A 190 -9.59 12.64 8.53
CA PHE A 190 -9.67 12.07 7.19
C PHE A 190 -10.68 10.93 7.16
N LYS A 191 -11.97 11.28 7.01
CA LYS A 191 -13.06 10.30 6.96
C LYS A 191 -12.94 9.32 5.79
N CYS A 192 -12.28 9.73 4.71
CA CYS A 192 -12.06 8.91 3.53
C CYS A 192 -11.16 7.68 3.74
N ASP A 193 -10.48 7.55 4.88
CA ASP A 193 -9.57 6.44 5.12
C ASP A 193 -10.25 5.25 5.82
N HIS A 194 -9.79 4.05 5.49
CA HIS A 194 -10.34 2.81 6.02
C HIS A 194 -9.24 1.95 6.67
N HIS A 195 -9.66 0.96 7.45
CA HIS A 195 -8.77 0.05 8.14
C HIS A 195 -9.26 -1.39 7.97
N SER A 196 -8.34 -2.34 7.95
CA SER A 196 -8.62 -3.77 7.86
C SER A 196 -7.61 -4.53 8.72
N THR A 197 -7.91 -5.77 9.09
CA THR A 197 -6.90 -6.65 9.69
C THR A 197 -6.23 -7.46 8.58
N PRO A 198 -4.96 -7.19 8.21
CA PRO A 198 -4.35 -7.82 7.03
C PRO A 198 -4.25 -9.33 7.13
N GLN A 199 -3.97 -9.84 8.33
CA GLN A 199 -3.91 -11.28 8.56
C GLN A 199 -5.23 -11.98 8.22
N GLU A 200 -6.37 -11.41 8.62
CA GLU A 200 -7.69 -11.96 8.31
C GLU A 200 -7.95 -11.93 6.80
N PHE A 201 -7.75 -10.77 6.16
CA PHE A 201 -7.92 -10.62 4.71
C PHE A 201 -7.07 -11.63 3.93
N MET A 202 -5.78 -11.76 4.27
CA MET A 202 -4.85 -12.65 3.59
C MET A 202 -5.22 -14.12 3.79
N GLN A 203 -5.66 -14.51 4.99
CA GLN A 203 -6.10 -15.87 5.29
C GLN A 203 -7.36 -16.24 4.51
N GLU A 204 -8.38 -15.38 4.52
CA GLU A 204 -9.62 -15.59 3.79
C GLU A 204 -9.42 -15.60 2.29
N MET A 205 -8.64 -14.65 1.75
CA MET A 205 -8.28 -14.63 0.33
C MET A 205 -7.57 -15.90 -0.11
N LYS A 206 -6.59 -16.39 0.68
CA LYS A 206 -5.92 -17.67 0.39
C LYS A 206 -6.89 -18.84 0.43
N ALA A 207 -7.81 -18.87 1.40
CA ALA A 207 -8.81 -19.93 1.53
C ALA A 207 -9.79 -19.95 0.35
N HIS A 208 -10.32 -18.77 -0.02
CA HIS A 208 -11.20 -18.60 -1.17
C HIS A 208 -10.52 -19.05 -2.48
N LEU A 209 -9.29 -18.58 -2.75
CA LEU A 209 -8.56 -18.94 -3.97
C LEU A 209 -8.33 -20.45 -4.10
N LYS A 210 -8.01 -21.13 -2.99
CA LYS A 210 -7.90 -22.60 -2.98
C LYS A 210 -9.23 -23.27 -3.31
N LYS A 211 -10.33 -22.77 -2.74
CA LYS A 211 -11.69 -23.30 -2.97
C LYS A 211 -12.11 -23.17 -4.43
N VAL A 212 -11.75 -22.07 -5.10
CA VAL A 212 -12.08 -21.83 -6.52
C VAL A 212 -11.05 -22.40 -7.52
N GLY A 213 -10.12 -23.24 -7.05
CA GLY A 213 -9.24 -24.03 -7.90
C GLY A 213 -7.94 -23.33 -8.33
N VAL A 214 -7.53 -22.25 -7.67
CA VAL A 214 -6.19 -21.68 -7.86
C VAL A 214 -5.14 -22.62 -7.25
N ASN A 215 -4.12 -22.95 -8.03
CA ASN A 215 -3.03 -23.81 -7.58
C ASN A 215 -2.01 -23.02 -6.77
N PHE A 216 -1.44 -23.63 -5.73
CA PHE A 216 -0.41 -23.01 -4.89
C PHE A 216 0.85 -23.88 -4.83
N CYS A 217 1.97 -23.30 -5.23
CA CYS A 217 3.31 -23.85 -5.11
C CYS A 217 4.03 -23.15 -3.96
N LEU A 218 3.92 -23.71 -2.75
CA LEU A 218 4.49 -23.14 -1.52
C LEU A 218 5.90 -23.67 -1.25
N ASN A 219 6.70 -22.91 -0.50
CA ASN A 219 8.12 -23.17 -0.27
C ASN A 219 8.89 -23.43 -1.57
N GLU A 220 8.49 -22.75 -2.64
CA GLU A 220 9.00 -22.92 -3.98
C GLU A 220 9.53 -21.58 -4.48
N ALA A 221 10.85 -21.45 -4.51
CA ALA A 221 11.51 -20.24 -4.95
C ALA A 221 11.73 -20.29 -6.47
N VAL A 222 11.23 -19.29 -7.19
CA VAL A 222 11.62 -19.07 -8.58
C VAL A 222 13.09 -18.66 -8.60
N GLU A 223 13.90 -19.44 -9.31
CA GLU A 223 15.35 -19.24 -9.43
C GLU A 223 15.70 -18.52 -10.74
N ASP A 224 14.98 -18.82 -11.82
CA ASP A 224 15.29 -18.30 -13.15
C ASP A 224 14.04 -18.28 -14.07
N ILE A 225 14.08 -17.42 -15.09
CA ILE A 225 13.03 -17.27 -16.09
C ILE A 225 13.69 -17.27 -17.48
N SER A 226 13.43 -18.30 -18.27
CA SER A 226 13.96 -18.42 -19.63
C SER A 226 13.06 -17.75 -20.66
N LEU A 227 13.68 -17.11 -21.63
CA LEU A 227 12.97 -16.49 -22.76
C LEU A 227 13.34 -17.14 -24.09
N ALA A 228 12.33 -17.40 -24.91
CA ALA A 228 12.47 -17.75 -26.32
C ALA A 228 11.70 -16.75 -27.18
N ASN A 229 12.36 -16.13 -28.17
CA ASN A 229 11.74 -15.13 -29.06
C ASN A 229 11.01 -14.00 -28.32
N ARG A 230 11.62 -13.47 -27.24
CA ARG A 230 11.05 -12.46 -26.34
C ARG A 230 9.74 -12.86 -25.64
N LYS A 231 9.43 -14.15 -25.58
CA LYS A 231 8.35 -14.73 -24.77
C LYS A 231 8.95 -15.59 -23.66
N ILE A 232 8.31 -15.60 -22.50
CA ILE A 232 8.68 -16.52 -21.42
C ILE A 232 8.36 -17.93 -21.93
N SER A 233 9.31 -18.86 -21.80
CA SER A 233 9.14 -20.25 -22.22
C SER A 233 9.21 -21.23 -21.05
N ASP A 234 9.97 -20.89 -20.01
CA ASP A 234 10.18 -21.73 -18.84
C ASP A 234 10.42 -20.88 -17.59
N ILE A 235 9.82 -21.30 -16.48
CA ILE A 235 10.08 -20.75 -15.15
C ILE A 235 10.67 -21.89 -14.32
N LYS A 236 11.95 -21.75 -13.97
CA LYS A 236 12.67 -22.70 -13.13
C LYS A 236 12.50 -22.34 -11.67
N THR A 237 12.14 -23.33 -10.86
CA THR A 237 12.11 -23.22 -9.40
C THR A 237 13.11 -24.18 -8.76
N ASN A 238 13.33 -24.02 -7.46
CA ASN A 238 14.12 -24.96 -6.67
C ASN A 238 13.51 -26.37 -6.55
N LYS A 239 12.30 -26.60 -7.11
CA LYS A 239 11.59 -27.89 -7.06
C LYS A 239 11.31 -28.49 -8.43
N GLN A 240 10.98 -27.66 -9.41
CA GLN A 240 10.50 -28.11 -10.72
C GLN A 240 10.61 -27.01 -11.77
N HIS A 241 10.13 -27.32 -12.97
CA HIS A 241 10.01 -26.39 -14.08
C HIS A 241 8.52 -26.19 -14.42
N HIS A 242 8.15 -24.95 -14.72
CA HIS A 242 6.81 -24.60 -15.18
C HIS A 242 6.89 -24.04 -16.60
N THR A 243 6.12 -24.62 -17.52
CA THR A 243 5.99 -24.07 -18.88
C THR A 243 5.02 -22.89 -18.87
N ALA A 244 5.47 -21.76 -19.41
CA ALA A 244 4.69 -20.51 -19.51
C ALA A 244 4.15 -20.27 -20.92
#